data_AF-A0A2T2TUS4-F1
#
_entry.id   AF-A0A2T2TUS4-F1
#
_cell.length_a   1.000
_cell.length_b   1.000
_cell.length_c   1.000
_cell.angle_alpha   90.00
_cell.angle_beta   90.00
_cell.angle_gamma   90.00
#
_symmetry.space_group_name_H-M   'P 1'
#
loop_
_entity.id
_entity.type
_entity.pdbx_description
1 polymer ?
#
loop_
_entity_poly.entity_id
_entity_poly.type
_entity_poly.pdbx_seq_one_letter_code
_entity_poly.pdbx_strand_id
1 'polypeptide(L)'
;HMLPEESIDHNLYVKGSTMYQSNYKSGLRILDISDRENPEEVAHFDTQPYDENGTGFQGTWSNYPYFDSGIIVVSSIGEGLFVLEESQQEL
;
A
#
# COMPACT_ATOMS: atom_id res chain seq x y z
N HIS A 1 -5.93 -10.57 11.31
CA HIS A 1 -4.96 -10.16 12.35
C HIS A 1 -3.84 -9.44 11.61
N MET A 2 -3.82 -8.10 11.58
CA MET A 2 -2.69 -7.36 11.02
C MET A 2 -1.44 -7.71 11.84
N LEU A 3 -0.38 -8.17 11.20
CA LEU A 3 0.93 -8.06 11.83
C LEU A 3 1.26 -6.56 11.83
N PRO A 4 1.57 -5.94 12.98
CA PRO A 4 2.00 -4.55 12.99
C PRO A 4 3.29 -4.45 12.18
N GLU A 5 3.23 -3.85 10.99
CA GLU A 5 4.42 -3.43 10.28
C GLU A 5 5.01 -2.24 11.01
N GLU A 6 6.27 -2.34 11.44
CA GLU A 6 6.95 -1.27 12.17
C GLU A 6 7.41 -0.14 11.22
N SER A 7 6.47 0.49 10.53
CA SER A 7 6.74 1.56 9.57
C SER A 7 5.91 2.80 9.87
N ILE A 8 6.37 3.94 9.35
CA ILE A 8 5.66 5.21 9.47
C ILE A 8 4.54 5.22 8.43
N ASP A 9 3.28 5.37 8.86
CA ASP A 9 2.19 5.65 7.94
C ASP A 9 2.32 7.09 7.40
N HIS A 10 1.93 7.31 6.13
CA HIS A 10 2.12 8.64 5.54
C HIS A 10 0.97 9.15 4.70
N ASN A 11 0.61 8.46 3.62
CA ASN A 11 -0.43 8.91 2.70
C ASN A 11 -1.53 7.85 2.54
N LEU A 12 -2.72 8.17 3.05
CA LEU A 12 -3.88 7.28 3.07
C LEU A 12 -4.96 7.81 2.13
N TYR A 13 -5.39 6.98 1.19
CA TYR A 13 -6.45 7.29 0.23
C TYR A 13 -7.57 6.25 0.35
N VAL A 14 -8.82 6.68 0.19
CA VAL A 14 -9.99 5.79 0.24
C VAL A 14 -10.72 5.80 -1.09
N LYS A 15 -11.09 4.62 -1.60
CA LYS A 15 -11.97 4.41 -2.75
C LYS A 15 -13.02 3.36 -2.37
N GLY A 16 -14.26 3.79 -2.18
CA GLY A 16 -15.33 2.90 -1.71
C GLY A 16 -15.02 2.36 -0.31
N SER A 17 -14.94 1.04 -0.18
CA SER A 17 -14.61 0.33 1.07
C SER A 17 -13.15 -0.11 1.14
N THR A 18 -12.27 0.46 0.33
CA THR A 18 -10.85 0.11 0.29
C THR A 18 -9.99 1.32 0.66
N MET A 19 -9.02 1.10 1.55
CA MET A 19 -8.00 2.07 1.93
C MET A 19 -6.64 1.67 1.36
N TYR A 20 -5.94 2.64 0.77
CA TYR A 20 -4.62 2.49 0.17
C TYR A 20 -3.63 3.35 0.95
N GLN A 21 -2.68 2.73 1.63
CA GLN A 21 -1.74 3.37 2.53
C GLN A 21 -0.33 3.31 1.97
N SER A 22 0.30 4.47 1.78
CA SER A 22 1.73 4.58 1.52
C SER A 22 2.47 4.68 2.84
N ASN A 23 3.18 3.62 3.22
CA ASN A 23 3.78 3.46 4.54
C ASN A 23 5.31 3.35 4.44
N TYR A 24 5.95 4.24 3.67
CA TYR A 24 7.40 4.30 3.46
C TYR A 24 8.01 2.90 3.27
N LYS A 25 8.77 2.43 4.26
CA LYS A 25 9.52 1.17 4.19
C LYS A 25 8.66 -0.07 4.07
N SER A 26 7.40 -0.07 4.54
CA SER A 26 6.50 -1.24 4.36
C SER A 26 5.71 -1.20 3.05
N GLY A 27 5.97 -0.20 2.21
CA GLY A 27 5.41 -0.09 0.87
C GLY A 27 3.96 0.40 0.83
N LEU A 28 3.23 -0.04 -0.20
CA LEU A 28 1.79 0.14 -0.33
C LEU A 28 1.07 -0.96 0.46
N ARG A 29 0.18 -0.60 1.38
CA ARG A 29 -0.74 -1.51 2.06
C ARG A 29 -2.17 -1.23 1.62
N ILE A 30 -2.94 -2.27 1.33
CA ILE A 30 -4.33 -2.16 0.87
C ILE A 30 -5.23 -2.88 1.86
N LEU A 31 -6.17 -2.15 2.44
CA LEU A 31 -7.07 -2.64 3.48
C LEU A 31 -8.52 -2.60 3.00
N ASP A 32 -9.27 -3.67 3.25
CA ASP A 32 -10.73 -3.64 3.31
C ASP A 32 -11.15 -2.96 4.62
N ILE A 33 -11.97 -1.91 4.48
CA ILE A 33 -12.51 -1.10 5.57
C ILE A 33 -14.05 -1.11 5.56
N SER A 34 -14.66 -2.14 4.99
CA SER A 34 -16.11 -2.36 5.00
C SER A 34 -16.66 -2.52 6.43
N ASP A 35 -15.91 -3.20 7.31
CA ASP A 35 -16.01 -3.06 8.76
C ASP A 35 -14.96 -2.05 9.26
N ARG A 36 -15.42 -0.87 9.66
CA ARG A 36 -14.55 0.24 10.11
C ARG A 36 -13.91 -0.02 11.47
N GLU A 37 -14.51 -0.88 12.30
CA GLU A 37 -13.96 -1.24 13.60
C GLU A 37 -12.91 -2.34 13.47
N ASN A 38 -12.96 -3.13 12.39
CA ASN A 38 -12.04 -4.24 12.14
C ASN A 38 -11.48 -4.21 10.69
N PRO A 39 -10.62 -3.25 10.33
CA PRO A 39 -9.96 -3.25 9.02
C PRO A 39 -9.12 -4.52 8.79
N GLU A 40 -9.14 -5.04 7.58
CA GLU A 40 -8.37 -6.21 7.17
C GLU A 40 -7.46 -5.87 5.99
N GLU A 41 -6.18 -6.22 6.08
CA GLU A 41 -5.29 -6.09 4.93
C GLU A 41 -5.61 -7.18 3.89
N VAL A 42 -5.80 -6.77 2.64
CA VAL A 42 -6.14 -7.64 1.51
C VAL A 42 -5.02 -7.76 0.48
N ALA A 43 -4.11 -6.77 0.42
CA ALA A 43 -2.95 -6.81 -0.47
C ALA A 43 -1.83 -5.86 0.01
N HIS A 44 -0.61 -6.10 -0.45
CA HIS A 44 0.52 -5.18 -0.27
C HIS A 44 1.47 -5.23 -1.47
N PHE A 45 2.28 -4.18 -1.60
CA PHE A 45 3.40 -4.13 -2.54
C PHE A 45 4.57 -3.38 -1.91
N ASP A 46 5.68 -4.08 -1.72
CA ASP A 46 6.91 -3.51 -1.19
C ASP A 46 7.81 -3.02 -2.32
N THR A 47 8.15 -1.73 -2.29
CA THR A 47 9.05 -1.11 -3.26
C THR A 47 10.52 -1.37 -2.92
N GLN A 48 10.85 -1.69 -1.66
CA GLN A 48 12.21 -1.88 -1.14
C GLN A 48 12.42 -3.24 -0.42
N PRO A 49 12.16 -4.39 -1.06
CA PRO A 49 12.19 -5.71 -0.41
C PRO A 49 13.58 -6.21 0.00
N TYR A 50 14.62 -5.39 -0.18
CA TYR A 50 16.01 -5.71 0.12
C TYR A 50 16.50 -5.12 1.45
N ASP A 51 15.67 -4.36 2.15
CA ASP A 51 15.97 -3.78 3.46
C ASP A 51 14.89 -4.18 4.47
N GLU A 52 15.20 -4.20 5.76
CA GLU A 52 14.20 -4.57 6.78
C GLU A 52 13.14 -3.46 6.91
N ASN A 53 11.86 -3.84 7.05
CA ASN A 53 10.81 -2.90 7.43
C ASN A 53 11.16 -2.23 8.77
N GLY A 54 10.87 -0.93 8.89
CA GLY A 54 11.30 -0.15 10.04
C GLY A 54 10.94 1.33 9.93
N THR A 55 11.25 2.08 10.98
CA THR A 55 11.17 3.54 10.94
C THR A 55 12.15 4.10 9.91
N GLY A 56 11.65 4.91 8.98
CA GLY A 56 12.46 5.52 7.91
C GLY A 56 11.57 6.19 6.88
N PHE A 57 12.16 7.07 6.07
CA PHE A 57 11.46 7.85 5.05
C PHE A 57 11.74 7.38 3.62
N GLN A 58 12.38 6.22 3.45
CA GLN A 58 12.61 5.60 2.14
C GLN A 58 11.41 4.71 1.78
N GLY A 59 11.24 4.37 0.50
CA GLY A 59 10.13 3.54 0.03
C GLY A 59 8.93 4.37 -0.40
N THR A 60 7.72 3.81 -0.29
CA THR A 60 6.52 4.41 -0.89
C THR A 60 6.21 5.80 -0.31
N TRP A 61 6.26 6.82 -1.16
CA TRP A 61 5.88 8.19 -0.83
C TRP A 61 4.38 8.42 -0.96
N SER A 62 3.79 8.01 -2.09
CA SER A 62 2.38 8.25 -2.38
C SER A 62 1.84 7.24 -3.38
N ASN A 63 0.52 7.09 -3.42
CA ASN A 63 -0.20 6.25 -4.35
C ASN A 63 -1.41 7.00 -4.95
N TYR A 64 -1.89 6.54 -6.11
CA TYR A 64 -3.10 7.03 -6.75
C TYR A 64 -3.96 5.86 -7.26
N PRO A 65 -5.03 5.49 -6.54
CA PRO A 65 -5.88 4.33 -6.87
C PRO A 65 -7.14 4.70 -7.68
N TYR A 66 -7.24 5.95 -8.13
CA TYR A 66 -8.50 6.51 -8.65
C TYR A 66 -8.69 6.38 -10.16
N PHE A 67 -7.81 5.67 -10.87
CA PHE A 67 -8.06 5.36 -12.27
C PHE A 67 -9.24 4.40 -12.42
N ASP A 68 -10.08 4.65 -13.43
CA ASP A 68 -11.22 3.79 -13.79
C ASP A 68 -10.76 2.41 -14.26
N SER A 69 -9.53 2.29 -14.76
CA SER A 69 -8.92 1.01 -15.17
C SER A 69 -8.62 0.06 -14.02
N GLY A 70 -8.70 0.52 -12.76
CA GLY A 70 -8.24 -0.26 -11.61
C GLY A 70 -6.72 -0.18 -11.37
N ILE A 71 -5.98 0.51 -12.24
CA ILE A 71 -4.55 0.74 -12.07
C ILE A 71 -4.29 1.59 -10.83
N ILE A 72 -3.28 1.21 -10.07
CA ILE A 72 -2.74 1.98 -8.95
C ILE A 72 -1.34 2.46 -9.34
N VAL A 73 -1.13 3.76 -9.36
CA VAL A 73 0.22 4.33 -9.56
C VAL A 73 0.84 4.60 -8.20
N VAL A 74 2.09 4.16 -8.01
CA VAL A 74 2.82 4.29 -6.75
C VAL A 74 4.15 4.98 -7.00
N SER A 75 4.44 6.01 -6.21
CA SER A 75 5.73 6.71 -6.22
C SER A 75 6.57 6.30 -5.01
N SER A 76 7.86 6.05 -5.22
CA SER A 76 8.81 5.59 -4.22
C SER A 76 10.05 6.46 -4.16
N ILE A 77 10.53 6.73 -2.95
CA ILE A 77 11.80 7.41 -2.71
C ILE A 77 12.91 6.37 -2.84
N GLY A 78 13.68 6.48 -3.93
CA GLY A 78 14.80 5.59 -4.25
C GLY A 78 14.56 4.73 -5.49
N GLU A 79 13.32 4.27 -5.70
CA GLU A 79 13.00 3.24 -6.71
C GLU A 79 12.15 3.77 -7.87
N GLY A 80 11.62 4.99 -7.76
CA GLY A 80 10.91 5.66 -8.84
C GLY A 80 9.40 5.38 -8.85
N LEU A 81 8.85 5.06 -10.02
CA LEU A 81 7.40 4.94 -10.25
C LEU A 81 7.02 3.50 -10.59
N PHE A 82 6.00 2.98 -9.92
CA PHE A 82 5.41 1.68 -10.18
C PHE A 82 3.97 1.85 -10.68
N VAL A 83 3.58 0.99 -11.62
CA VAL A 83 2.21 0.90 -12.15
C VAL A 83 1.72 -0.49 -11.81
N LEU A 84 0.76 -0.56 -10.90
CA LEU A 84 0.27 -1.80 -10.32
C LEU A 84 -1.15 -2.09 -10.81
N GLU A 85 -1.44 -3.37 -10.94
CA GLU A 85 -2.78 -3.93 -11.10
C GLU A 85 -2.91 -5.04 -10.06
N GLU A 86 -4.10 -5.21 -9.49
CA GLU A 86 -4.35 -6.30 -8.55
C GLU A 86 -4.14 -7.65 -9.24
N SER A 87 -3.37 -8.55 -8.61
CA SER A 87 -3.17 -9.88 -9.15
C SER A 87 -4.48 -10.64 -9.15
N GLN A 88 -4.89 -11.19 -10.30
CA GLN A 88 -5.97 -12.16 -10.31
C GLN A 88 -5.48 -13.42 -9.60
N GLN A 89 -6.02 -13.72 -8.41
CA GLN A 89 -5.89 -15.06 -7.86
C GLN A 89 -6.70 -16.00 -8.75
N GLU A 90 -6.02 -16.87 -9.50
CA GLU A 90 -6.70 -18.04 -10.08
C GLU A 90 -7.19 -18.90 -8.91
N LEU A 91 -8.51 -19.07 -8.84
CA LEU A 91 -9.19 -19.97 -7.91
C LEU A 91 -8.90 -21.44 -8.24
#